data_AF-X6NTN2-F1
#
_entry.id   AF-X6NTN2-F1
#
_cell.length_a   1.000
_cell.length_b   1.000
_cell.length_c   1.000
_cell.angle_alpha   90.00
_cell.angle_beta   90.00
_cell.angle_gamma   90.00
#
_symmetry.space_group_name_H-M   'P 1'
#
loop_
_entity.id
_entity.type
_entity.pdbx_description
1 polymer ?
#
loop_
_entity_poly.entity_id
_entity_poly.type
_entity_poly.pdbx_seq_one_letter_code
_entity_poly.pdbx_strand_id
1 'polypeptide(L)'
;MYTHIWGGGKKKKGIRLLLTILSRYNKADDLCVHCFNTLISCMHSDKNDETNNQVRKLICDCNGDKICVLTLQQRKCQTALDEVIIISALTCIANMASVSDNIGRLLEVHAVTDIMSVINDNLHQGEVVKCACVALCNLSSDRKASWTMWHQYNVYVLLMKIVDEYVKLYCEKKKTHKHKKRTNKEDEREPKNPSSTTNHPDIPKATIMSIQQYALGCIGNMMRDTSNVIPFMANQMYKHIYNVMQCCADGRELMKTCLKLLNILITSMHTSRPKSDGVTLKQTLPQGKQQLRVVHNAKRSGVFLLKNK
;
A
#
# COMPACT_ATOMS: atom_id res chain seq x y z
N MET A 1 -23.78 0.12 -20.65
CA MET A 1 -24.83 0.75 -21.49
C MET A 1 -25.76 1.63 -20.63
N TYR A 2 -25.23 2.65 -19.94
CA TYR A 2 -26.04 3.59 -19.10
C TYR A 2 -25.48 5.02 -19.00
N THR A 3 -24.45 5.39 -19.77
CA THR A 3 -23.65 6.59 -19.49
C THR A 3 -24.19 7.90 -20.09
N HIS A 4 -25.23 7.89 -20.94
CA HIS A 4 -25.65 9.09 -21.69
C HIS A 4 -26.93 9.81 -21.21
N ILE A 5 -27.59 9.39 -20.13
CA ILE A 5 -28.93 9.92 -19.78
C ILE A 5 -28.95 10.94 -18.62
N TRP A 6 -27.82 11.20 -17.95
CA TRP A 6 -27.82 12.04 -16.75
C TRP A 6 -26.98 13.31 -16.93
N GLY A 7 -27.65 14.44 -17.19
CA GLY A 7 -27.03 15.76 -17.03
C GLY A 7 -26.39 15.88 -15.63
N GLY A 8 -25.23 16.54 -15.53
CA GLY A 8 -24.34 16.48 -14.37
C GLY A 8 -25.03 16.73 -13.00
N GLY A 9 -26.05 17.59 -12.97
CA GLY A 9 -26.83 17.85 -11.76
C GLY A 9 -27.62 16.66 -11.23
N LYS A 10 -28.18 15.81 -12.10
CA LYS A 10 -28.96 14.63 -11.67
C LYS A 10 -28.04 13.53 -11.12
N LYS A 11 -26.87 13.33 -11.73
CA LYS A 11 -25.85 12.37 -11.26
C LYS A 11 -25.35 12.69 -9.85
N LYS A 12 -25.03 13.96 -9.59
CA LYS A 12 -24.62 14.43 -8.26
C LYS A 12 -25.68 14.18 -7.18
N LYS A 13 -26.97 14.41 -7.50
CA LYS A 13 -28.09 14.12 -6.58
C LYS A 13 -28.19 12.62 -6.28
N GLY A 14 -28.07 11.76 -7.30
CA GLY A 14 -28.07 10.30 -7.12
C GLY A 14 -26.93 9.81 -6.21
N ILE A 15 -25.70 10.26 -6.45
CA ILE A 15 -24.54 9.94 -5.61
C ILE A 15 -24.77 10.38 -4.15
N ARG A 16 -25.24 11.61 -3.94
CA ARG A 16 -25.55 12.12 -2.58
C ARG A 16 -26.62 11.30 -1.88
N LEU A 17 -27.64 10.82 -2.59
CA LEU A 17 -28.66 9.96 -2.03
C LEU A 17 -28.06 8.64 -1.54
N LEU A 18 -27.28 7.95 -2.37
CA LEU A 18 -26.61 6.69 -2.00
C LEU A 18 -25.70 6.88 -0.78
N LEU A 19 -24.91 7.95 -0.76
CA LEU A 19 -24.03 8.29 0.35
C LEU A 19 -24.80 8.64 1.63
N THR A 20 -25.94 9.34 1.51
CA THR A 20 -26.82 9.61 2.66
C THR A 20 -27.40 8.32 3.23
N ILE A 21 -27.79 7.38 2.36
CA ILE A 21 -28.29 6.08 2.77
C ILE A 21 -27.22 5.31 3.54
N LEU A 22 -26.00 5.22 3.00
CA LEU A 22 -24.87 4.58 3.67
C LEU A 22 -24.56 5.19 5.03
N SER A 23 -24.63 6.51 5.14
CA SER A 23 -24.35 7.20 6.41
C SER A 23 -25.45 7.02 7.46
N ARG A 24 -26.73 7.02 7.06
CA ARG A 24 -27.87 6.98 8.01
C ARG A 24 -28.35 5.57 8.35
N TYR A 25 -28.23 4.66 7.39
CA TYR A 25 -28.73 3.28 7.50
C TYR A 25 -27.57 2.30 7.47
N ASN A 26 -26.46 2.66 8.11
CA ASN A 26 -25.24 1.86 8.17
C ASN A 26 -25.41 0.50 8.88
N LYS A 27 -26.56 0.23 9.52
CA LYS A 27 -26.92 -1.06 10.14
C LYS A 27 -27.83 -1.94 9.24
N ALA A 28 -28.30 -1.41 8.11
CA ALA A 28 -29.10 -2.16 7.16
C ALA A 28 -28.17 -2.76 6.10
N ASP A 29 -27.70 -3.99 6.34
CA ASP A 29 -26.63 -4.63 5.56
C ASP A 29 -26.95 -4.71 4.07
N ASP A 30 -28.13 -5.24 3.70
CA ASP A 30 -28.53 -5.37 2.29
C ASP A 30 -28.53 -4.05 1.54
N LEU A 31 -28.97 -2.99 2.24
CA LEU A 31 -29.02 -1.63 1.71
C LEU A 31 -27.60 -1.06 1.55
N CYS A 32 -26.71 -1.34 2.50
CA CYS A 32 -25.30 -0.97 2.41
C CYS A 32 -24.63 -1.65 1.22
N VAL A 33 -24.80 -2.96 1.08
CA VAL A 33 -24.27 -3.76 -0.04
C VAL A 33 -24.75 -3.18 -1.38
N HIS A 34 -26.05 -2.92 -1.52
CA HIS A 34 -26.61 -2.35 -2.75
C HIS A 34 -26.06 -0.95 -3.06
N CYS A 35 -25.97 -0.08 -2.05
CA CYS A 35 -25.44 1.27 -2.25
C CYS A 35 -23.97 1.25 -2.66
N PHE A 36 -23.15 0.43 -1.98
CA PHE A 36 -21.74 0.30 -2.35
C PHE A 36 -21.55 -0.31 -3.74
N ASN A 37 -22.25 -1.39 -4.08
CA ASN A 37 -22.17 -2.00 -5.42
C ASN A 37 -22.54 -1.00 -6.52
N THR A 38 -23.53 -0.15 -6.27
CA THR A 38 -23.92 0.93 -7.19
C THR A 38 -22.81 1.97 -7.32
N LEU A 39 -22.19 2.40 -6.22
CA LEU A 39 -21.06 3.34 -6.24
C LEU A 39 -19.84 2.77 -6.97
N ILE A 40 -19.49 1.51 -6.71
CA ILE A 40 -18.40 0.80 -7.39
C ILE A 40 -18.68 0.77 -8.89
N SER A 41 -19.89 0.38 -9.29
CA SER A 41 -20.30 0.34 -10.69
C SER A 41 -20.23 1.71 -11.37
N CYS A 42 -20.47 2.80 -10.63
CA CYS A 42 -20.32 4.16 -11.14
C CYS A 42 -18.84 4.56 -11.35
N MET A 43 -17.90 3.97 -10.62
CA MET A 43 -16.46 4.23 -10.71
C MET A 43 -15.72 3.28 -11.66
N HIS A 44 -16.35 2.17 -12.02
CA HIS A 44 -15.73 1.09 -12.78
C HIS A 44 -15.89 1.34 -14.29
N SER A 45 -14.76 1.53 -14.97
CA SER A 45 -14.59 1.03 -16.33
C SER A 45 -13.17 0.49 -16.46
N ASP A 46 -13.01 -0.47 -17.36
CA ASP A 46 -11.71 -1.10 -17.66
C ASP A 46 -10.70 -0.10 -18.26
N LYS A 47 -11.11 1.15 -18.49
CA LYS A 47 -10.27 2.25 -18.98
C LYS A 47 -10.27 3.39 -17.96
N ASN A 48 -9.07 3.87 -17.63
CA ASN A 48 -8.86 5.17 -17.00
C ASN A 48 -9.18 6.29 -18.01
N ASP A 49 -10.43 6.36 -18.44
CA ASP A 49 -10.94 7.49 -19.22
C ASP A 49 -11.30 8.65 -18.29
N GLU A 50 -11.25 9.86 -18.86
CA GLU A 50 -11.50 11.10 -18.12
C GLU A 50 -12.90 11.15 -17.52
N THR A 51 -13.88 10.49 -18.15
CA THR A 51 -15.27 10.47 -17.65
C THR A 51 -15.35 9.74 -16.32
N ASN A 52 -14.69 8.59 -16.17
CA ASN A 52 -14.68 7.83 -14.91
C ASN A 52 -13.90 8.55 -13.82
N ASN A 53 -12.79 9.22 -14.18
CA ASN A 53 -12.04 10.04 -13.24
C ASN A 53 -12.92 11.17 -12.69
N GLN A 54 -13.73 11.82 -13.53
CA GLN A 54 -14.71 12.81 -13.08
C GLN A 54 -15.76 12.20 -12.13
N VAL A 55 -16.18 10.94 -12.32
CA VAL A 55 -17.09 10.27 -11.37
C VAL A 55 -16.41 10.01 -10.03
N ARG A 56 -15.19 9.50 -10.05
CA ARG A 56 -14.39 9.25 -8.83
C ARG A 56 -14.18 10.54 -8.05
N LYS A 57 -13.83 11.64 -8.73
CA LYS A 57 -13.75 12.99 -8.14
C LYS A 57 -15.10 13.44 -7.56
N LEU A 58 -16.19 13.30 -8.32
CA LEU A 58 -17.53 13.69 -7.88
C LEU A 58 -18.00 12.92 -6.64
N ILE A 59 -17.71 11.62 -6.54
CA ILE A 59 -18.02 10.80 -5.36
C ILE A 59 -17.23 11.31 -4.15
N CYS A 60 -15.92 11.57 -4.32
CA CYS A 60 -15.08 12.17 -3.29
C CYS A 60 -15.64 13.54 -2.85
N ASP A 61 -16.01 14.41 -3.79
CA ASP A 61 -16.64 15.71 -3.54
C ASP A 61 -17.97 15.63 -2.79
N CYS A 62 -18.66 14.49 -2.86
CA CYS A 62 -19.87 14.23 -2.12
C CYS A 62 -19.64 13.57 -0.76
N ASN A 63 -18.41 13.59 -0.23
CA ASN A 63 -17.97 12.95 1.01
C ASN A 63 -17.93 11.41 0.94
N GLY A 64 -17.76 10.84 -0.25
CA GLY A 64 -17.62 9.39 -0.41
C GLY A 64 -16.41 8.82 0.32
N ASP A 65 -15.30 9.56 0.35
CA ASP A 65 -14.10 9.28 1.15
C ASP A 65 -14.42 9.08 2.63
N LYS A 66 -15.09 10.07 3.25
CA LYS A 66 -15.47 10.04 4.67
C LYS A 66 -16.38 8.88 5.01
N ILE A 67 -17.38 8.61 4.16
CA ILE A 67 -18.35 7.54 4.40
C ILE A 67 -17.70 6.16 4.27
N CYS A 68 -16.81 5.96 3.31
CA CYS A 68 -16.09 4.70 3.17
C CYS A 68 -15.20 4.46 4.39
N VAL A 69 -14.43 5.46 4.82
CA VAL A 69 -13.57 5.35 6.01
C VAL A 69 -14.38 5.13 7.28
N LEU A 70 -15.48 5.87 7.46
CA LEU A 70 -16.38 5.68 8.59
C LEU A 70 -16.95 4.25 8.63
N THR A 71 -17.23 3.67 7.47
CA THR A 71 -17.69 2.27 7.38
C THR A 71 -16.62 1.30 7.88
N LEU A 72 -15.34 1.52 7.54
CA LEU A 72 -14.22 0.71 8.06
C LEU A 72 -14.06 0.84 9.57
N GLN A 73 -14.29 2.04 10.12
CA GLN A 73 -14.20 2.30 11.56
C GLN A 73 -15.33 1.64 12.35
N GLN A 74 -16.54 1.62 11.79
CA GLN A 74 -17.74 1.16 12.48
C GLN A 74 -17.99 -0.34 12.36
N ARG A 75 -17.46 -1.00 11.33
CA ARG A 75 -17.70 -2.42 11.08
C ARG A 75 -16.51 -3.29 11.42
N LYS A 76 -16.80 -4.44 12.03
CA LYS A 76 -15.85 -5.53 12.26
C LYS A 76 -16.29 -6.71 11.40
N CYS A 77 -15.34 -7.44 10.82
CA CYS A 77 -15.61 -8.55 9.90
C CYS A 77 -16.08 -9.81 10.65
N GLN A 78 -17.26 -9.74 11.28
CA GLN A 78 -17.79 -10.82 12.10
C GLN A 78 -18.74 -11.73 11.30
N THR A 79 -19.40 -11.17 10.30
CA THR A 79 -20.32 -11.89 9.42
C THR A 79 -19.86 -11.83 7.96
N ALA A 80 -20.38 -12.72 7.12
CA ALA A 80 -20.12 -12.68 5.67
C ALA A 80 -20.61 -11.36 5.04
N LEU A 81 -21.69 -10.76 5.55
CA LEU A 81 -22.18 -9.46 5.08
C LEU A 81 -21.24 -8.33 5.49
N ASP A 82 -20.68 -8.37 6.71
CA ASP A 82 -19.65 -7.40 7.11
C ASP A 82 -18.42 -7.48 6.20
N GLU A 83 -17.98 -8.70 5.86
CA GLU A 83 -16.88 -8.91 4.92
C GLU A 83 -17.15 -8.24 3.58
N VAL A 84 -18.33 -8.48 3.00
CA VAL A 84 -18.76 -7.88 1.71
C VAL A 84 -18.79 -6.36 1.80
N ILE A 85 -19.31 -5.79 2.89
CA ILE A 85 -19.41 -4.35 3.07
C ILE A 85 -18.02 -3.71 3.23
N ILE A 86 -17.14 -4.32 4.03
CA ILE A 86 -15.75 -3.88 4.22
C ILE A 86 -14.99 -3.94 2.89
N ILE A 87 -15.09 -5.06 2.15
CA ILE A 87 -14.48 -5.22 0.82
C ILE A 87 -14.97 -4.11 -0.11
N SER A 88 -16.26 -3.80 -0.08
CA SER A 88 -16.85 -2.80 -0.95
C SER A 88 -16.41 -1.37 -0.60
N ALA A 89 -16.31 -1.04 0.68
CA ALA A 89 -15.76 0.23 1.15
C ALA A 89 -14.27 0.38 0.76
N LEU A 90 -13.46 -0.66 0.96
CA LEU A 90 -12.05 -0.69 0.52
C LEU A 90 -11.92 -0.52 -1.00
N THR A 91 -12.80 -1.16 -1.76
CA THR A 91 -12.84 -1.05 -3.24
C THR A 91 -13.18 0.37 -3.67
N CYS A 92 -14.15 1.03 -3.01
CA CYS A 92 -14.44 2.44 -3.24
C CYS A 92 -13.23 3.33 -2.96
N ILE A 93 -12.52 3.10 -1.83
CA ILE A 93 -11.32 3.86 -1.49
C ILE A 93 -10.22 3.64 -2.54
N ALA A 94 -9.97 2.39 -2.94
CA ALA A 94 -9.00 2.06 -3.99
C ALA A 94 -9.33 2.78 -5.31
N ASN A 95 -10.60 2.78 -5.71
CA ASN A 95 -11.05 3.47 -6.93
C ASN A 95 -10.88 4.98 -6.81
N MET A 96 -11.26 5.60 -5.68
CA MET A 96 -11.03 7.03 -5.48
C MET A 96 -9.54 7.39 -5.47
N ALA A 97 -8.70 6.57 -4.83
CA ALA A 97 -7.25 6.73 -4.75
C ALA A 97 -6.53 6.55 -6.10
N SER A 98 -7.19 5.99 -7.11
CA SER A 98 -6.63 5.93 -8.48
C SER A 98 -6.59 7.30 -9.18
N VAL A 99 -7.21 8.32 -8.58
CA VAL A 99 -7.19 9.71 -9.07
C VAL A 99 -6.40 10.57 -8.09
N SER A 100 -5.30 11.17 -8.58
CA SER A 100 -4.37 11.96 -7.76
C SER A 100 -5.06 13.05 -6.94
N ASP A 101 -6.04 13.74 -7.52
CA ASP A 101 -6.75 14.87 -6.90
C ASP A 101 -7.50 14.46 -5.63
N ASN A 102 -7.88 13.18 -5.49
CA ASN A 102 -8.60 12.68 -4.33
C ASN A 102 -7.66 12.29 -3.18
N ILE A 103 -6.37 12.08 -3.44
CA ILE A 103 -5.44 11.49 -2.46
C ILE A 103 -5.27 12.41 -1.25
N GLY A 104 -5.18 13.72 -1.45
CA GLY A 104 -5.08 14.69 -0.36
C GLY A 104 -6.23 14.55 0.66
N ARG A 105 -7.46 14.45 0.16
CA ARG A 105 -8.67 14.27 0.99
C ARG A 105 -8.68 12.92 1.71
N LEU A 106 -8.26 11.84 1.03
CA LEU A 106 -8.14 10.52 1.63
C LEU A 106 -7.12 10.49 2.79
N LEU A 107 -6.03 11.25 2.68
CA LEU A 107 -5.07 11.42 3.79
C LEU A 107 -5.67 12.23 4.94
N GLU A 108 -6.42 13.30 4.66
CA GLU A 108 -7.08 14.14 5.67
C GLU A 108 -8.12 13.37 6.50
N VAL A 109 -8.79 12.39 5.89
CA VAL A 109 -9.75 11.51 6.60
C VAL A 109 -9.07 10.28 7.22
N HIS A 110 -7.74 10.26 7.34
CA HIS A 110 -6.96 9.18 7.95
C HIS A 110 -7.13 7.79 7.32
N ALA A 111 -7.45 7.72 6.01
CA ALA A 111 -7.73 6.46 5.33
C ALA A 111 -6.59 5.42 5.47
N VAL A 112 -5.32 5.86 5.49
CA VAL A 112 -4.17 4.95 5.68
C VAL A 112 -4.25 4.19 7.00
N THR A 113 -4.50 4.89 8.11
CA THR A 113 -4.57 4.29 9.45
C THR A 113 -5.73 3.30 9.55
N ASP A 114 -6.90 3.66 9.03
CA ASP A 114 -8.08 2.80 9.08
C ASP A 114 -7.92 1.56 8.19
N ILE A 115 -7.31 1.69 7.00
CA ILE A 115 -6.98 0.53 6.16
C ILE A 115 -5.98 -0.40 6.87
N MET A 116 -4.95 0.15 7.54
CA MET A 116 -4.01 -0.64 8.33
C MET A 116 -4.71 -1.38 9.48
N SER A 117 -5.65 -0.75 10.17
CA SER A 117 -6.45 -1.40 11.21
C SER A 117 -7.25 -2.57 10.65
N VAL A 118 -7.88 -2.40 9.49
CA VAL A 118 -8.64 -3.46 8.82
C VAL A 118 -7.73 -4.63 8.47
N ILE A 119 -6.51 -4.40 7.96
CA ILE A 119 -5.55 -5.48 7.68
C ILE A 119 -5.19 -6.25 8.95
N ASN A 120 -4.85 -5.54 10.03
CA ASN A 120 -4.44 -6.17 11.29
C ASN A 120 -5.54 -7.05 11.89
N ASP A 121 -6.80 -6.57 11.84
CA ASP A 121 -7.95 -7.29 12.37
C ASP A 121 -8.35 -8.49 11.49
N ASN A 122 -7.89 -8.54 10.23
CA ASN A 122 -8.39 -9.47 9.21
C ASN A 122 -7.28 -10.17 8.42
N LEU A 123 -6.10 -10.39 9.00
CA LEU A 123 -4.92 -10.90 8.28
C LEU A 123 -5.18 -12.20 7.49
N HIS A 124 -6.12 -13.03 7.93
CA HIS A 124 -6.48 -14.29 7.28
C HIS A 124 -7.75 -14.21 6.40
N GLN A 125 -8.41 -13.06 6.29
CA GLN A 125 -9.50 -12.84 5.34
C GLN A 125 -8.93 -12.35 4.02
N GLY A 126 -8.57 -13.30 3.15
CA GLY A 126 -7.77 -13.02 1.95
C GLY A 126 -8.33 -11.91 1.05
N GLU A 127 -9.64 -11.90 0.80
CA GLU A 127 -10.24 -10.89 -0.08
C GLU A 127 -10.25 -9.48 0.57
N VAL A 128 -10.49 -9.39 1.88
CA VAL A 128 -10.36 -8.14 2.65
C VAL A 128 -8.94 -7.59 2.56
N VAL A 129 -7.94 -8.43 2.85
CA VAL A 129 -6.51 -8.04 2.81
C VAL A 129 -6.10 -7.63 1.40
N LYS A 130 -6.57 -8.35 0.38
CA LYS A 130 -6.30 -7.99 -1.03
C LYS A 130 -6.81 -6.59 -1.34
N CYS A 131 -8.07 -6.28 -1.06
CA CYS A 131 -8.63 -4.97 -1.35
C CYS A 131 -7.96 -3.84 -0.56
N ALA A 132 -7.58 -4.11 0.69
CA ALA A 132 -6.81 -3.18 1.51
C ALA A 132 -5.41 -2.89 0.91
N CYS A 133 -4.69 -3.93 0.48
CA CYS A 133 -3.40 -3.77 -0.20
C CYS A 133 -3.53 -3.02 -1.53
N VAL A 134 -4.61 -3.23 -2.30
CA VAL A 134 -4.88 -2.46 -3.52
C VAL A 134 -5.06 -0.97 -3.18
N ALA A 135 -5.86 -0.65 -2.16
CA ALA A 135 -6.08 0.72 -1.74
C ALA A 135 -4.78 1.42 -1.31
N LEU A 136 -3.95 0.76 -0.49
CA LEU A 136 -2.63 1.29 -0.10
C LEU A 136 -1.69 1.44 -1.31
N CYS A 137 -1.70 0.48 -2.23
CA CYS A 137 -0.89 0.56 -3.45
C CYS A 137 -1.30 1.76 -4.32
N ASN A 138 -2.59 2.02 -4.49
CA ASN A 138 -3.08 3.18 -5.23
C ASN A 138 -2.75 4.50 -4.52
N LEU A 139 -2.93 4.58 -3.20
CA LEU A 139 -2.52 5.76 -2.41
C LEU A 139 -1.03 6.05 -2.56
N SER A 140 -0.17 5.04 -2.41
CA SER A 140 1.29 5.19 -2.52
C SER A 140 1.78 5.64 -3.90
N SER A 141 0.93 5.61 -4.92
CA SER A 141 1.28 6.10 -6.26
C SER A 141 1.53 7.62 -6.28
N ASP A 142 0.99 8.36 -5.32
CA ASP A 142 1.29 9.77 -5.08
C ASP A 142 2.51 9.96 -4.17
N ARG A 143 3.32 10.99 -4.45
CA ARG A 143 4.57 11.25 -3.73
C ARG A 143 4.34 11.66 -2.27
N LYS A 144 3.33 12.49 -1.98
CA LYS A 144 3.04 12.95 -0.62
C LYS A 144 2.46 11.82 0.22
N ALA A 145 1.51 11.07 -0.33
CA ALA A 145 0.97 9.88 0.34
C ALA A 145 2.05 8.84 0.61
N SER A 146 2.87 8.53 -0.40
CA SER A 146 4.03 7.63 -0.29
C SER A 146 4.97 8.02 0.87
N TRP A 147 5.37 9.30 0.93
CA TRP A 147 6.23 9.81 2.01
C TRP A 147 5.54 9.65 3.37
N THR A 148 4.26 9.99 3.46
CA THR A 148 3.46 9.89 4.69
C THR A 148 3.36 8.45 5.17
N MET A 149 3.06 7.52 4.26
CA MET A 149 2.94 6.08 4.53
C MET A 149 4.26 5.48 5.02
N TRP A 150 5.39 5.92 4.46
CA TRP A 150 6.70 5.45 4.89
C TRP A 150 7.10 6.02 6.25
N HIS A 151 7.13 7.35 6.39
CA HIS A 151 7.76 8.02 7.53
C HIS A 151 6.85 8.20 8.74
N GLN A 152 5.54 8.36 8.55
CA GLN A 152 4.61 8.58 9.67
C GLN A 152 3.96 7.29 10.13
N TYR A 153 3.51 6.47 9.18
CA TYR A 153 2.72 5.27 9.49
C TYR A 153 3.50 3.96 9.44
N ASN A 154 4.76 3.97 8.96
CA ASN A 154 5.59 2.77 8.81
C ASN A 154 4.88 1.63 8.05
N VAL A 155 4.10 1.95 7.02
CA VAL A 155 3.27 0.99 6.26
C VAL A 155 4.12 -0.15 5.70
N TYR A 156 5.37 0.11 5.31
CA TYR A 156 6.28 -0.90 4.78
C TYR A 156 6.52 -2.08 5.76
N VAL A 157 6.52 -1.83 7.08
CA VAL A 157 6.69 -2.88 8.10
C VAL A 157 5.49 -3.82 8.08
N LEU A 158 4.28 -3.28 8.03
CA LEU A 158 3.05 -4.06 7.93
C LEU A 158 3.04 -4.87 6.63
N LEU A 159 3.36 -4.25 5.50
CA LEU A 159 3.35 -4.92 4.21
C LEU A 159 4.37 -6.08 4.14
N MET A 160 5.54 -5.95 4.76
CA MET A 160 6.52 -7.04 4.86
C MET A 160 5.99 -8.22 5.69
N LYS A 161 5.31 -7.93 6.81
CA LYS A 161 4.64 -8.98 7.61
C LYS A 161 3.57 -9.72 6.81
N ILE A 162 2.77 -9.00 6.02
CA ILE A 162 1.77 -9.60 5.11
C ILE A 162 2.47 -10.50 4.09
N VAL A 163 3.54 -10.02 3.45
CA VAL A 163 4.28 -10.79 2.44
C VAL A 163 4.76 -12.12 3.04
N ASP A 164 5.39 -12.09 4.21
CA ASP A 164 5.86 -13.30 4.90
C ASP A 164 4.74 -14.27 5.23
N GLU A 165 3.65 -13.78 5.81
CA GLU A 165 2.52 -14.62 6.18
C GLU A 165 1.91 -15.32 4.96
N TYR A 166 1.75 -14.57 3.86
CA TYR A 166 1.19 -15.11 2.63
C TYR A 166 2.17 -16.02 1.86
N VAL A 167 3.50 -15.89 2.07
CA VAL A 167 4.47 -16.91 1.61
C VAL A 167 4.25 -18.23 2.35
N LYS A 168 4.05 -18.20 3.68
CA LYS A 168 3.81 -19.43 4.46
C LYS A 168 2.56 -20.14 3.99
N LEU A 169 1.44 -19.41 3.86
CA LEU A 169 0.17 -19.94 3.36
C LEU A 169 0.31 -20.55 1.96
N TYR A 170 1.05 -19.89 1.06
CA TYR A 170 1.32 -20.44 -0.28
C TYR A 170 2.10 -21.76 -0.21
N CYS A 171 3.16 -21.81 0.61
CA CYS A 171 3.99 -23.00 0.79
C CYS A 171 3.23 -24.19 1.37
N GLU A 172 2.39 -23.96 2.37
CA GLU A 172 1.52 -24.97 2.97
C GLU A 172 0.56 -25.56 1.94
N LYS A 173 -0.11 -24.70 1.15
CA LYS A 173 -0.97 -25.14 0.05
C LYS A 173 -0.22 -25.95 -1.00
N LYS A 174 1.02 -25.59 -1.33
CA LYS A 174 1.84 -26.34 -2.30
C LYS A 174 2.18 -27.74 -1.78
N LYS A 175 2.44 -27.90 -0.48
CA LYS A 175 2.71 -29.20 0.16
C LYS A 175 1.46 -30.10 0.16
N THR A 176 0.29 -29.56 0.50
CA THR A 176 -0.97 -30.33 0.52
C THR A 176 -1.35 -30.86 -0.87
N HIS A 177 -1.16 -30.06 -1.93
CA HIS A 177 -1.38 -30.52 -3.31
C HIS A 177 -0.40 -31.62 -3.75
N LYS A 178 0.86 -31.58 -3.31
CA LYS A 178 1.85 -32.63 -3.63
C LYS A 178 1.49 -33.95 -2.95
N HIS A 179 1.01 -33.93 -1.70
CA HIS A 179 0.58 -35.13 -0.99
C HIS A 179 -0.65 -35.77 -1.66
N LYS A 180 -1.70 -34.99 -1.97
CA LYS A 180 -2.90 -35.51 -2.66
C LYS A 180 -2.58 -36.17 -4.02
N LYS A 181 -1.60 -35.64 -4.76
CA LYS A 181 -1.20 -36.21 -6.06
C LYS A 181 -0.43 -37.53 -5.93
N ARG A 182 0.24 -37.78 -4.80
CA ARG A 182 0.95 -39.04 -4.54
C ARG A 182 0.01 -40.14 -4.07
N THR A 183 -0.95 -39.83 -3.19
CA THR A 183 -1.92 -40.81 -2.68
C THR A 183 -2.87 -41.34 -3.76
N ASN A 184 -3.23 -40.51 -4.76
CA ASN A 184 -4.10 -40.96 -5.86
C ASN A 184 -3.40 -41.89 -6.89
N LYS A 185 -2.10 -42.17 -6.72
CA LYS A 185 -1.36 -43.08 -7.60
C LYS A 185 -1.13 -44.47 -7.02
N GLU A 186 -1.45 -44.69 -5.74
CA GLU A 186 -1.05 -45.93 -5.04
C GLU A 186 -2.18 -46.78 -4.46
N ASP A 187 -3.45 -46.33 -4.35
CA ASP A 187 -4.51 -47.22 -3.83
C ASP A 187 -5.94 -46.83 -4.28
N GLU A 188 -6.60 -47.75 -5.00
CA GLU A 188 -8.06 -47.81 -5.18
C GLU A 188 -8.79 -48.43 -3.96
N ARG A 189 -8.14 -48.50 -2.78
CA ARG A 189 -8.74 -49.14 -1.60
C ARG A 189 -9.00 -48.16 -0.45
N GLU A 190 -10.30 -47.93 -0.28
CA GLU A 190 -11.05 -47.41 0.88
C GLU A 190 -10.85 -45.95 1.35
N PRO A 191 -11.96 -45.24 1.64
CA PRO A 191 -11.93 -43.84 2.07
C PRO A 191 -11.55 -43.73 3.55
N LYS A 192 -10.31 -43.32 3.83
CA LYS A 192 -9.93 -42.85 5.18
C LYS A 192 -10.24 -41.36 5.34
N ASN A 193 -11.09 -41.07 6.32
CA ASN A 193 -11.55 -39.74 6.74
C ASN A 193 -10.40 -38.72 6.82
N PRO A 194 -10.52 -37.54 6.17
CA PRO A 194 -9.49 -36.51 6.26
C PRO A 194 -9.64 -35.72 7.57
N SER A 195 -8.93 -36.14 8.61
CA SER A 195 -8.71 -35.35 9.82
C SER A 195 -7.43 -34.51 9.68
N SER A 196 -7.49 -33.45 8.87
CA SER A 196 -6.52 -32.36 8.99
C SER A 196 -7.28 -31.05 9.11
N THR A 197 -7.69 -30.75 10.34
CA THR A 197 -8.17 -29.47 10.84
C THR A 197 -7.05 -28.43 10.78
N THR A 198 -6.66 -28.02 9.57
CA THR A 198 -5.99 -26.72 9.42
C THR A 198 -7.08 -25.67 9.51
N ASN A 199 -7.17 -24.99 10.67
CA ASN A 199 -8.14 -23.92 10.98
C ASN A 199 -7.96 -22.64 10.12
N HIS A 200 -7.25 -22.72 9.00
CA HIS A 200 -7.05 -21.58 8.12
C HIS A 200 -8.14 -21.54 7.04
N PRO A 201 -8.78 -20.38 6.81
CA PRO A 201 -9.73 -20.22 5.73
C PRO A 201 -9.10 -20.60 4.39
N ASP A 202 -9.90 -21.18 3.49
CA ASP A 202 -9.42 -21.68 2.20
C ASP A 202 -9.16 -20.52 1.21
N ILE A 203 -8.06 -19.78 1.39
CA ILE A 203 -7.74 -18.62 0.54
C ILE A 203 -7.20 -19.06 -0.82
N PRO A 204 -7.82 -18.71 -1.97
CA PRO A 204 -7.33 -19.13 -3.28
C PRO A 204 -5.87 -18.72 -3.54
N LYS A 205 -5.08 -19.58 -4.21
CA LYS A 205 -3.67 -19.27 -4.53
C LYS A 205 -3.52 -17.95 -5.31
N ALA A 206 -4.45 -17.67 -6.22
CA ALA A 206 -4.47 -16.41 -6.98
C ALA A 206 -4.62 -15.19 -6.06
N THR A 207 -5.49 -15.27 -5.05
CA THR A 207 -5.67 -14.22 -4.03
C THR A 207 -4.39 -14.02 -3.22
N ILE A 208 -3.74 -15.11 -2.78
CA ILE A 208 -2.45 -15.05 -2.05
C ILE A 208 -1.39 -14.30 -2.87
N MET A 209 -1.23 -14.66 -4.14
CA MET A 209 -0.23 -14.05 -5.01
C MET A 209 -0.56 -12.59 -5.33
N SER A 210 -1.86 -12.27 -5.47
CA SER A 210 -2.34 -10.91 -5.70
C SER A 210 -2.03 -10.00 -4.49
N ILE A 211 -2.25 -10.47 -3.27
CA ILE A 211 -1.91 -9.73 -2.04
C ILE A 211 -0.41 -9.41 -2.01
N GLN A 212 0.44 -10.41 -2.27
CA GLN A 212 1.89 -10.22 -2.32
C GLN A 212 2.29 -9.21 -3.40
N GLN A 213 1.65 -9.28 -4.57
CA GLN A 213 1.92 -8.36 -5.69
C GLN A 213 1.59 -6.91 -5.32
N TYR A 214 0.41 -6.66 -4.74
CA TYR A 214 0.01 -5.30 -4.34
C TYR A 214 0.81 -4.78 -3.15
N ALA A 215 1.14 -5.63 -2.18
CA ALA A 215 2.01 -5.24 -1.06
C ALA A 215 3.41 -4.82 -1.55
N LEU A 216 4.05 -5.65 -2.38
CA LEU A 216 5.36 -5.33 -2.95
C LEU A 216 5.31 -4.13 -3.92
N GLY A 217 4.22 -3.98 -4.67
CA GLY A 217 3.98 -2.81 -5.52
C GLY A 217 3.89 -1.50 -4.73
N CYS A 218 3.16 -1.53 -3.61
CA CYS A 218 3.07 -0.40 -2.69
C CYS A 218 4.43 -0.01 -2.10
N ILE A 219 5.22 -1.01 -1.68
CA ILE A 219 6.60 -0.79 -1.23
C ILE A 219 7.44 -0.18 -2.35
N GLY A 220 7.36 -0.69 -3.57
CA GLY A 220 8.07 -0.13 -4.72
C GLY A 220 7.74 1.33 -4.99
N ASN A 221 6.46 1.72 -4.84
CA ASN A 221 6.04 3.11 -4.96
C ASN A 221 6.66 4.01 -3.87
N MET A 222 6.82 3.48 -2.65
CA MET A 222 7.51 4.16 -1.54
C MET A 222 9.02 4.26 -1.73
N MET A 223 9.62 3.27 -2.38
CA MET A 223 11.05 3.23 -2.67
C MET A 223 11.47 4.06 -3.89
N ARG A 224 10.53 4.75 -4.55
CA ARG A 224 10.87 5.80 -5.54
C ARG A 224 11.63 6.96 -4.90
N ASP A 225 11.42 7.19 -3.61
CA ASP A 225 12.31 8.02 -2.80
C ASP A 225 13.55 7.19 -2.43
N THR A 226 14.70 7.55 -2.98
CA THR A 226 15.94 6.81 -2.79
C THR A 226 16.43 6.82 -1.33
N SER A 227 16.00 7.81 -0.53
CA SER A 227 16.31 7.85 0.90
C SER A 227 15.70 6.67 1.68
N ASN A 228 14.64 6.06 1.15
CA ASN A 228 13.97 4.89 1.73
C ASN A 228 14.71 3.59 1.43
N VAL A 229 15.56 3.56 0.41
CA VAL A 229 16.30 2.34 0.00
C VAL A 229 17.34 1.94 1.05
N ILE A 230 18.03 2.91 1.64
CA ILE A 230 19.05 2.65 2.67
C ILE A 230 18.45 1.93 3.89
N PRO A 231 17.41 2.46 4.58
CA PRO A 231 16.78 1.75 5.68
C PRO A 231 16.12 0.44 5.23
N PHE A 232 15.63 0.35 3.99
CA PHE A 232 15.13 -0.92 3.44
C PHE A 232 16.20 -2.02 3.44
N MET A 233 17.39 -1.67 2.94
CA MET A 233 18.55 -2.58 2.87
C MET A 233 19.12 -2.89 4.25
N ALA A 234 19.25 -1.88 5.13
CA ALA A 234 19.78 -2.03 6.48
C ALA A 234 18.95 -3.03 7.31
N ASN A 235 17.63 -3.00 7.16
CA ASN A 235 16.71 -3.95 7.80
C ASN A 235 16.59 -5.30 7.06
N GLN A 236 17.42 -5.53 6.05
CA GLN A 236 17.47 -6.77 5.27
C GLN A 236 16.14 -7.17 4.62
N MET A 237 15.25 -6.20 4.34
CA MET A 237 13.91 -6.48 3.81
C MET A 237 13.93 -7.11 2.41
N TYR A 238 15.03 -6.96 1.67
CA TYR A 238 15.26 -7.63 0.39
C TYR A 238 15.19 -9.16 0.49
N LYS A 239 15.47 -9.75 1.66
CA LYS A 239 15.36 -11.19 1.88
C LYS A 239 13.93 -11.71 1.69
N HIS A 240 12.92 -10.92 2.05
CA HIS A 240 11.51 -11.28 1.85
C HIS A 240 11.17 -11.35 0.35
N ILE A 241 11.73 -10.45 -0.47
CA ILE A 241 11.57 -10.48 -1.93
C ILE A 241 12.14 -11.78 -2.51
N TYR A 242 13.36 -12.16 -2.09
CA TYR A 242 13.96 -13.43 -2.52
C TYR A 242 13.13 -14.64 -2.08
N ASN A 243 12.58 -14.63 -0.87
CA ASN A 243 11.74 -15.70 -0.37
C ASN A 243 10.47 -15.88 -1.24
N VAL A 244 9.82 -14.78 -1.61
CA VAL A 244 8.70 -14.79 -2.57
C VAL A 244 9.12 -15.38 -3.91
N MET A 245 10.27 -14.95 -4.45
CA MET A 245 10.77 -15.46 -5.73
C MET A 245 11.06 -16.97 -5.71
N GLN A 246 11.57 -17.49 -4.59
CA GLN A 246 11.84 -18.92 -4.44
C GLN A 246 10.56 -19.76 -4.29
N CYS A 247 9.59 -19.24 -3.54
CA CYS A 247 8.39 -19.98 -3.17
C CYS A 247 7.31 -19.92 -4.28
N CYS A 248 7.09 -18.74 -4.85
CA CYS A 248 5.99 -18.40 -5.75
C CYS A 248 6.47 -18.20 -7.22
N ALA A 249 7.47 -18.95 -7.66
CA ALA A 249 8.10 -18.80 -8.98
C ALA A 249 7.17 -19.01 -10.19
N ASP A 250 6.00 -19.62 -9.99
CA ASP A 250 4.96 -19.82 -11.01
C ASP A 250 4.14 -18.55 -11.30
N GLY A 251 4.25 -17.52 -10.47
CA GLY A 251 3.53 -16.25 -10.61
C GLY A 251 4.21 -15.23 -11.49
N ARG A 252 3.95 -15.24 -12.80
CA ARG A 252 4.59 -14.30 -13.76
C ARG A 252 4.50 -12.83 -13.33
N GLU A 253 3.32 -12.34 -12.96
CA GLU A 253 3.14 -10.92 -12.59
C GLU A 253 3.79 -10.58 -11.25
N LEU A 254 3.73 -11.48 -10.27
CA LEU A 254 4.42 -11.33 -9.00
C LEU A 254 5.95 -11.30 -9.18
N MET A 255 6.49 -12.17 -10.04
CA MET A 255 7.92 -12.19 -10.36
C MET A 255 8.36 -10.90 -11.06
N LYS A 256 7.57 -10.37 -12.00
CA LYS A 256 7.84 -9.06 -12.62
C LYS A 256 7.92 -7.96 -11.56
N THR A 257 7.00 -7.94 -10.58
CA THR A 257 7.04 -6.96 -9.48
C THR A 257 8.29 -7.13 -8.62
N CYS A 258 8.67 -8.36 -8.28
CA CYS A 258 9.90 -8.63 -7.52
C CYS A 258 11.14 -8.12 -8.27
N LEU A 259 11.25 -8.42 -9.58
CA LEU A 259 12.37 -7.98 -10.41
C LEU A 259 12.43 -6.45 -10.54
N LYS A 260 11.29 -5.77 -10.70
CA LYS A 260 11.23 -4.30 -10.69
C LYS A 260 11.76 -3.73 -9.37
N LEU A 261 11.38 -4.34 -8.25
CA LEU A 261 11.82 -3.90 -6.93
C LEU A 261 13.33 -4.12 -6.73
N LEU A 262 13.86 -5.28 -7.13
CA LEU A 262 15.30 -5.52 -7.14
C LEU A 262 16.06 -4.52 -8.02
N ASN A 263 15.51 -4.15 -9.17
CA ASN A 263 16.12 -3.15 -10.04
C ASN A 263 16.20 -1.76 -9.37
N ILE A 264 15.16 -1.35 -8.62
CA ILE A 264 15.18 -0.12 -7.82
C ILE A 264 16.31 -0.17 -6.78
N LEU A 265 16.47 -1.30 -6.08
CA LEU A 265 17.53 -1.49 -5.09
C LEU A 265 18.92 -1.36 -5.72
N ILE A 266 19.19 -2.10 -6.79
CA ILE A 266 20.49 -2.12 -7.46
C ILE A 266 20.85 -0.73 -7.99
N THR A 267 19.92 -0.08 -8.70
CA THR A 267 20.15 1.24 -9.29
C THR A 267 20.46 2.28 -8.22
N SER A 268 19.72 2.26 -7.11
CA SER A 268 19.89 3.23 -6.02
C SER A 268 21.20 3.05 -5.25
N MET A 269 21.72 1.82 -5.13
CA MET A 269 23.03 1.58 -4.52
C MET A 269 24.18 2.12 -5.39
N HIS A 270 24.05 2.07 -6.72
CA HIS A 270 25.07 2.60 -7.62
C HIS A 270 25.10 4.13 -7.62
N THR A 271 23.95 4.80 -7.51
CA THR A 271 23.88 6.27 -7.46
C THR A 271 24.33 6.86 -6.12
N SER A 272 24.32 6.06 -5.06
CA SER A 272 24.69 6.49 -3.70
C SER A 272 26.19 6.39 -3.41
N ARG A 273 27.00 5.87 -4.35
CA ARG A 273 28.46 5.97 -4.21
C ARG A 273 28.83 7.44 -4.35
N PRO A 274 29.50 8.06 -3.35
CA PRO A 274 30.06 9.38 -3.56
C PRO A 274 30.93 9.29 -4.81
N LYS A 275 30.70 10.18 -5.78
CA LYS A 275 31.73 10.44 -6.77
C LYS A 275 32.95 10.76 -5.93
N SER A 276 33.95 9.89 -5.94
CA SER A 276 35.24 10.22 -5.37
C SER A 276 35.65 11.46 -6.12
N ASP A 277 35.49 12.63 -5.50
CA ASP A 277 36.06 13.84 -6.02
C ASP A 277 37.51 13.49 -6.27
N GLY A 278 37.87 13.51 -7.55
CA GLY A 278 39.24 13.35 -7.97
C GLY A 278 39.99 14.43 -7.23
N VAL A 279 40.65 14.05 -6.14
CA VAL A 279 41.73 14.82 -5.55
C VAL A 279 42.78 14.84 -6.63
N THR A 280 42.63 15.79 -7.54
CA THR A 280 43.70 16.25 -8.39
C THR A 280 44.67 16.89 -7.41
N LEU A 281 45.63 16.10 -6.95
CA LEU A 281 46.81 16.57 -6.25
C LEU A 281 47.50 17.59 -7.18
N LYS A 282 47.12 18.86 -7.09
CA LYS A 282 47.98 19.95 -7.52
C LYS A 282 49.13 19.98 -6.52
N GLN A 283 50.21 19.27 -6.85
CA GLN A 283 51.53 19.51 -6.29
C GLN A 283 51.82 21.00 -6.42
N THR A 284 51.68 21.72 -5.32
CA THR A 284 52.14 23.11 -5.23
C THR A 284 53.50 23.02 -4.55
N LEU A 285 54.55 23.14 -5.35
CA LEU A 285 55.92 23.27 -4.89
C LEU A 285 56.04 24.57 -4.06
N PRO A 286 56.70 24.57 -2.89
CA PRO A 286 56.88 25.78 -2.10
C PRO A 286 58.03 26.62 -2.67
N GLN A 287 57.73 27.79 -3.22
CA GLN A 287 58.69 28.89 -3.32
C GLN A 287 58.38 29.90 -2.23
N GLY A 288 59.29 30.00 -1.26
CA GLY A 288 59.21 30.97 -0.18
C GLY A 288 59.42 32.40 -0.65
N LYS A 289 58.89 33.34 0.13
CA LYS A 289 59.65 34.46 0.68
C LYS A 289 58.83 35.14 1.79
N GLN A 290 59.55 35.42 2.87
CA GLN A 290 59.14 36.14 4.07
C GLN A 290 58.60 37.53 3.73
N GLN A 291 57.61 37.99 4.51
CA GLN A 291 57.71 39.28 5.17
C GLN A 291 56.84 39.32 6.43
N LEU A 292 57.53 39.50 7.56
CA LEU A 292 56.98 39.91 8.84
C LEU A 292 56.20 41.22 8.69
N ARG A 293 55.00 41.29 9.27
CA ARG A 293 54.54 42.49 9.97
C ARG A 293 53.78 42.10 11.24
N VAL A 294 54.29 42.61 12.33
CA VAL A 294 53.79 42.47 13.70
C VAL A 294 52.89 43.69 14.01
N VAL A 295 52.02 43.48 15.00
CA VAL A 295 51.35 44.45 15.91
C VAL A 295 50.08 45.15 15.38
N HIS A 296 48.89 44.79 15.90
CA HIS A 296 48.31 45.45 17.08
C HIS A 296 47.01 44.78 17.58
N ASN A 297 47.01 44.49 18.88
CA ASN A 297 45.86 44.19 19.73
C ASN A 297 44.93 45.41 19.85
N ALA A 298 43.60 45.20 19.85
CA ALA A 298 42.67 46.07 20.55
C ALA A 298 41.35 45.35 20.93
N LYS A 299 41.14 45.31 22.25
CA LYS A 299 39.96 44.96 23.05
C LYS A 299 38.59 45.49 22.55
N ARG A 300 37.53 44.72 22.83
CA ARG A 300 36.24 45.10 23.50
C ARG A 300 35.36 43.83 23.57
N SER A 301 35.03 43.19 24.69
CA SER A 301 34.44 43.60 25.99
C SER A 301 32.96 44.01 25.92
N GLY A 302 32.11 43.20 26.56
CA GLY A 302 30.74 43.53 27.04
C GLY A 302 29.62 43.18 26.05
N VAL A 303 28.43 42.68 26.44
CA VAL A 303 27.72 42.77 27.72
C VAL A 303 26.67 41.64 27.80
N PHE A 304 26.60 41.02 28.98
CA PHE A 304 25.50 40.22 29.50
C PHE A 304 24.23 41.08 29.65
N LEU A 305 23.04 40.57 29.29
CA LEU A 305 21.81 40.92 30.00
C LEU A 305 20.75 39.83 29.84
N LEU A 306 20.62 39.04 30.92
CA LEU A 306 19.41 38.33 31.32
C LEU A 306 18.24 39.31 31.41
N LYS A 307 17.05 38.88 31.01
CA LYS A 307 15.82 39.22 31.75
C LYS A 307 14.77 38.14 31.55
N ASN A 308 14.46 37.49 32.68
CA ASN A 308 13.27 36.69 32.92
C ASN A 308 11.99 37.50 32.68
N LYS A 309 11.00 36.87 32.04
CA LYS A 309 9.64 36.68 32.55
C LYS A 309 8.96 35.56 31.78
#